data_AF-A0ABD1MWP7-F1
#
_entry.id   AF-A0ABD1MWP7-F1
#
_cell.length_a   1.000
_cell.length_b   1.000
_cell.length_c   1.000
_cell.angle_alpha   90.00
_cell.angle_beta   90.00
_cell.angle_gamma   90.00
#
_symmetry.space_group_name_H-M   'P 1'
#
loop_
_entity.id
_entity.type
_entity.pdbx_description
1 polymer ?
#
loop_
_entity_poly.entity_id
_entity_poly.type
_entity_poly.pdbx_seq_one_letter_code
_entity_poly.pdbx_strand_id
1 'polypeptide(L)'
;MHIYEPERYVQTSNTFSKVDINMEMVNANPTIWSSPQAHAVQIGCPPQHASHHLLEHKKEYLEKCIPLYKIALRGDWNAVKNMVDADKTLLNGAITKEWGTLLHVVAGTKHVHFVDKLLKLLNSCDLELKIFNGNTAFCFAAASGNLQIAAMMIKKNPSLTKIRGGEEATPLYMAVLQGKGDMASYLYPLSREILEKDDWTTLFFRCIKNDLYDLALRMLQEQSILALARDEYDKTGLHILARKPCGLSYRGQWYRQSKIMHSSKYSQSPYYLED
;
A
#
# COMPACT_ATOMS: atom_id res chain seq x y z
N MET A 1 -7.54 -47.68 34.57
CA MET A 1 -8.24 -46.50 35.11
C MET A 1 -7.18 -45.43 35.34
N HIS A 2 -7.30 -44.27 34.68
CA HIS A 2 -6.46 -43.04 34.77
C HIS A 2 -5.00 -43.16 34.27
N ILE A 3 -4.62 -42.67 33.08
CA ILE A 3 -4.47 -41.29 32.54
C ILE A 3 -3.37 -40.49 33.27
N TYR A 4 -2.20 -40.28 32.64
CA TYR A 4 -1.61 -38.95 32.32
C TYR A 4 -0.27 -39.06 31.55
N GLU A 5 -0.15 -38.27 30.48
CA GLU A 5 1.01 -38.14 29.58
C GLU A 5 2.11 -37.18 30.14
N PRO A 6 3.37 -37.28 29.67
CA PRO A 6 4.44 -36.35 30.04
C PRO A 6 4.60 -35.16 29.08
N GLU A 7 4.95 -34.00 29.64
CA GLU A 7 5.21 -32.74 28.95
C GLU A 7 6.42 -32.81 27.99
N ARG A 8 6.24 -32.22 26.79
CA ARG A 8 7.25 -32.12 25.74
C ARG A 8 8.10 -30.86 25.89
N TYR A 9 9.40 -31.08 25.71
CA TYR A 9 10.46 -30.15 25.34
C TYR A 9 9.99 -28.94 24.49
N VAL A 10 10.28 -27.73 24.97
CA VAL A 10 10.19 -26.48 24.21
C VAL A 10 11.46 -26.33 23.37
N GLN A 11 11.36 -26.61 22.07
CA GLN A 11 12.33 -26.16 21.08
C GLN A 11 12.07 -24.69 20.73
N THR A 12 13.08 -23.87 20.95
CA THR A 12 13.15 -22.48 20.49
C THR A 12 13.18 -22.44 18.96
N SER A 13 12.08 -22.01 18.33
CA SER A 13 12.01 -21.77 16.89
C SER A 13 12.24 -20.29 16.57
N ASN A 14 13.40 -20.06 15.96
CA ASN A 14 13.77 -18.89 15.19
C ASN A 14 12.81 -18.80 13.98
N THR A 15 11.96 -17.77 13.86
CA THR A 15 11.06 -17.62 12.71
C THR A 15 11.48 -16.46 11.81
N PHE A 16 12.09 -16.90 10.70
CA PHE A 16 12.27 -16.18 9.46
C PHE A 16 10.94 -15.67 8.87
N SER A 17 11.02 -14.48 8.28
CA SER A 17 10.23 -13.94 7.17
C SER A 17 9.11 -14.82 6.59
N LYS A 18 7.86 -14.49 6.93
CA LYS A 18 6.67 -14.81 6.15
C LYS A 18 5.87 -13.52 5.97
N VAL A 19 5.87 -13.03 4.74
CA VAL A 19 4.89 -12.03 4.28
C VAL A 19 3.67 -12.86 3.89
N ASP A 20 2.80 -13.13 4.85
CA ASP A 20 1.49 -13.70 4.60
C ASP A 20 0.57 -12.54 4.16
N ILE A 21 0.46 -12.34 2.84
CA ILE A 21 -0.70 -11.66 2.25
C ILE A 21 -1.80 -12.71 2.26
N ASN A 22 -2.63 -12.70 3.30
CA ASN A 22 -3.75 -13.62 3.37
C ASN A 22 -4.76 -13.31 2.27
N MET A 23 -4.99 -14.38 1.52
CA MET A 23 -5.95 -14.62 0.47
C MET A 23 -7.30 -14.93 1.14
N GLU A 24 -8.29 -14.07 1.02
CA GLU A 24 -9.69 -14.48 1.26
C GLU A 24 -10.53 -14.14 0.03
N MET A 25 -11.16 -15.19 -0.49
CA MET A 25 -12.07 -15.13 -1.62
C MET A 25 -13.41 -14.57 -1.16
N VAL A 26 -13.89 -13.52 -1.82
CA VAL A 26 -15.31 -13.18 -1.80
C VAL A 26 -15.81 -13.13 -3.24
N ASN A 27 -16.74 -14.04 -3.50
CA ASN A 27 -17.38 -14.31 -4.78
C ASN A 27 -18.33 -13.15 -5.12
N ALA A 28 -18.07 -12.40 -6.18
CA ALA A 28 -19.00 -11.41 -6.72
C ALA A 28 -19.08 -11.52 -8.24
N ASN A 29 -20.24 -11.98 -8.73
CA ASN A 29 -20.60 -11.98 -10.14
C ASN A 29 -20.67 -10.54 -10.67
N PRO A 30 -19.98 -10.18 -11.78
CA PRO A 30 -20.13 -8.87 -12.38
C PRO A 30 -21.36 -8.85 -13.31
N THR A 31 -22.39 -8.11 -12.91
CA THR A 31 -23.51 -7.75 -13.78
C THR A 31 -23.04 -6.69 -14.78
N ILE A 32 -23.06 -7.03 -16.07
CA ILE A 32 -22.73 -6.13 -17.18
C ILE A 32 -23.89 -5.13 -17.34
N TRP A 33 -23.65 -3.86 -17.05
CA TRP A 33 -24.57 -2.77 -17.39
C TRP A 33 -24.16 -2.14 -18.72
N SER A 34 -24.94 -2.39 -19.76
CA SER A 34 -24.80 -1.75 -21.07
C SER A 34 -25.69 -0.51 -21.17
N SER A 35 -25.14 0.61 -21.67
CA SER A 35 -25.95 1.67 -22.26
C SER A 35 -25.22 2.39 -23.40
N PRO A 36 -25.93 2.95 -24.39
CA PRO A 36 -25.44 3.05 -25.77
C PRO A 36 -25.04 4.48 -26.20
N GLN A 37 -24.02 4.50 -27.06
CA GLN A 37 -23.68 5.48 -28.12
C GLN A 37 -23.54 6.97 -27.76
N ALA A 38 -22.29 7.43 -27.78
CA ALA A 38 -21.93 8.75 -28.29
C ALA A 38 -20.60 8.66 -29.05
N HIS A 39 -20.61 9.03 -30.33
CA HIS A 39 -19.41 9.16 -31.15
C HIS A 39 -18.63 10.40 -30.67
N ALA A 40 -17.48 10.18 -30.05
CA ALA A 40 -16.53 11.23 -29.71
C ALA A 40 -15.11 10.76 -30.09
N VAL A 41 -14.38 11.68 -30.70
CA VAL A 41 -13.02 11.55 -31.24
C VAL A 41 -12.09 10.85 -30.23
N GLN A 42 -11.51 9.72 -30.65
CA GLN A 42 -10.55 8.94 -29.87
C GLN A 42 -9.23 9.71 -29.68
N ILE A 43 -9.14 10.47 -28.60
CA ILE A 43 -7.86 10.76 -27.94
C ILE A 43 -7.72 9.65 -26.90
N GLY A 44 -7.03 8.56 -27.26
CA GLY A 44 -7.01 7.32 -26.48
C GLY A 44 -6.54 7.54 -25.05
N CYS A 45 -7.40 7.23 -24.08
CA CYS A 45 -7.01 7.05 -22.70
C CYS A 45 -6.02 5.86 -22.63
N PRO A 46 -4.84 5.99 -22.00
CA PRO A 46 -3.91 4.87 -21.88
C PRO A 46 -4.61 3.69 -21.16
N PRO A 47 -4.28 2.43 -21.53
CA PRO A 47 -4.93 1.26 -20.95
C PRO A 47 -4.71 1.23 -19.42
N GLN A 48 -5.79 1.05 -18.67
CA GLN A 48 -5.74 0.96 -17.20
C GLN A 48 -5.10 -0.36 -16.72
N HIS A 49 -5.07 -1.38 -17.58
CA HIS A 49 -4.59 -2.73 -17.27
C HIS A 49 -3.61 -3.22 -18.34
N ALA A 50 -2.70 -4.10 -17.93
CA ALA A 50 -1.74 -4.74 -18.82
C ALA A 50 -2.45 -5.66 -19.83
N SER A 51 -1.80 -5.98 -20.96
CA SER A 51 -2.37 -6.97 -21.88
C SER A 51 -2.37 -8.37 -21.25
N HIS A 52 -3.49 -9.09 -21.34
CA HIS A 52 -3.68 -10.44 -20.78
C HIS A 52 -3.53 -11.59 -21.78
N HIS A 53 -3.10 -11.31 -23.02
CA HIS A 53 -2.91 -12.33 -24.06
C HIS A 53 -2.03 -13.52 -23.59
N LEU A 54 -0.99 -13.23 -22.79
CA LEU A 54 -0.09 -14.23 -22.20
C LEU A 54 -0.80 -15.20 -21.22
N LEU A 55 -1.98 -14.83 -20.73
CA LEU A 55 -2.78 -15.61 -19.79
C LEU A 55 -3.82 -16.51 -20.51
N GLU A 56 -4.17 -16.20 -21.75
CA GLU A 56 -5.20 -16.92 -22.53
C GLU A 56 -4.73 -18.33 -22.89
N HIS A 57 -3.44 -18.47 -23.24
CA HIS A 57 -2.85 -19.74 -23.60
C HIS A 57 -2.16 -20.39 -22.40
N LYS A 58 -2.81 -21.41 -21.82
CA LYS A 58 -2.29 -22.15 -20.66
C LYS A 58 -0.82 -22.59 -20.81
N LYS A 59 -0.41 -23.03 -22.00
CA LYS A 59 0.98 -23.44 -22.28
C LYS A 59 1.95 -22.27 -22.14
N GLU A 60 1.64 -21.13 -22.75
CA GLU A 60 2.47 -19.93 -22.71
C GLU A 60 2.60 -19.35 -21.30
N TYR A 61 1.51 -19.31 -20.55
CA TYR A 61 1.53 -18.93 -19.14
C TYR A 61 2.46 -19.82 -18.30
N LEU A 62 2.39 -21.15 -18.48
CA LEU A 62 3.21 -22.10 -17.74
C LEU A 62 4.70 -22.03 -18.13
N GLU A 63 5.00 -21.82 -19.41
CA GLU A 63 6.37 -21.84 -19.94
C GLU A 63 7.10 -20.50 -19.84
N LYS A 64 6.38 -19.36 -19.92
CA LYS A 64 6.98 -18.02 -19.86
C LYS A 64 6.70 -17.30 -18.55
N CYS A 65 5.42 -17.14 -18.19
CA CYS A 65 5.01 -16.26 -17.09
C CYS A 65 5.45 -16.80 -15.72
N ILE A 66 5.25 -18.09 -15.46
CA ILE A 66 5.65 -18.69 -14.16
C ILE A 66 7.17 -18.63 -13.94
N PRO A 67 8.02 -19.05 -14.90
CA PRO A 67 9.46 -18.90 -14.75
C PRO A 67 9.88 -17.44 -14.55
N LEU A 68 9.36 -16.52 -15.37
CA LEU A 68 9.64 -15.09 -15.27
C LEU A 68 9.29 -14.52 -13.88
N TYR A 69 8.13 -14.87 -13.35
CA TYR A 69 7.70 -14.49 -11.99
C TYR A 69 8.70 -14.99 -10.94
N LYS A 70 9.10 -16.27 -11.00
CA LYS A 70 10.03 -16.86 -10.02
C LYS A 70 11.42 -16.21 -10.05
N ILE A 71 11.97 -15.94 -11.23
CA ILE A 71 13.29 -15.30 -11.35
C ILE A 71 13.24 -13.81 -10.93
N ALA A 72 12.12 -13.13 -11.19
CA ALA A 72 11.92 -11.74 -10.76
C ALA A 72 11.89 -11.63 -9.23
N LEU A 73 11.20 -12.54 -8.53
CA LEU A 73 11.21 -12.58 -7.07
C LEU A 73 12.61 -12.79 -6.47
N ARG A 74 13.46 -13.57 -7.15
CA ARG A 74 14.86 -13.80 -6.74
C ARG A 74 15.77 -12.60 -7.02
N GLY A 75 15.34 -11.66 -7.85
CA GLY A 75 16.13 -10.48 -8.23
C GLY A 75 17.17 -10.77 -9.31
N ASP A 76 17.03 -11.87 -10.06
CA ASP A 76 17.96 -12.19 -11.15
C ASP A 76 17.63 -11.38 -12.41
N TRP A 77 18.14 -10.15 -12.45
CA TRP A 77 17.95 -9.26 -13.58
C TRP A 77 18.48 -9.84 -14.89
N ASN A 78 19.58 -10.59 -14.88
CA ASN A 78 20.19 -11.07 -16.12
C ASN A 78 19.32 -12.15 -16.77
N ALA A 79 18.81 -13.10 -15.99
CA ALA A 79 17.85 -14.09 -16.48
C ALA A 79 16.56 -13.44 -17.00
N VAL A 80 16.03 -12.45 -16.28
CA VAL A 80 14.85 -11.69 -16.70
C VAL A 80 15.10 -10.95 -18.01
N LYS A 81 16.23 -10.26 -18.11
CA LYS A 81 16.61 -9.52 -19.31
C LYS A 81 16.68 -10.43 -20.53
N ASN A 82 17.28 -11.62 -20.39
CA ASN A 82 17.36 -12.58 -21.50
C ASN A 82 15.96 -13.02 -21.97
N MET A 83 15.02 -13.25 -21.05
CA MET A 83 13.63 -13.59 -21.40
C MET A 83 12.90 -12.42 -22.07
N VAL A 84 13.05 -11.21 -21.54
CA VAL A 84 12.42 -9.99 -22.09
C VAL A 84 13.04 -9.56 -23.42
N ASP A 85 14.32 -9.84 -23.65
CA ASP A 85 14.98 -9.59 -24.94
C ASP A 85 14.52 -10.61 -26.00
N ALA A 86 14.22 -11.85 -25.60
CA ALA A 86 13.61 -12.85 -26.48
C ALA A 86 12.14 -12.56 -26.80
N ASP A 87 11.38 -12.03 -25.82
CA ASP A 87 9.97 -11.70 -25.97
C ASP A 87 9.64 -10.38 -25.24
N LYS A 88 9.52 -9.30 -26.02
CA LYS A 88 9.25 -7.96 -25.51
C LYS A 88 7.85 -7.80 -24.90
N THR A 89 6.90 -8.68 -25.23
CA THR A 89 5.54 -8.63 -24.67
C THR A 89 5.52 -8.84 -23.15
N LEU A 90 6.54 -9.53 -22.62
CA LEU A 90 6.71 -9.81 -21.19
C LEU A 90 7.06 -8.57 -20.35
N LEU A 91 7.51 -7.48 -20.99
CA LEU A 91 7.99 -6.28 -20.29
C LEU A 91 6.86 -5.56 -19.53
N ASN A 92 5.71 -5.39 -20.19
CA ASN A 92 4.53 -4.72 -19.64
C ASN A 92 3.24 -5.57 -19.75
N GLY A 93 3.34 -6.80 -20.23
CA GLY A 93 2.25 -7.77 -20.21
C GLY A 93 1.94 -8.30 -18.80
N ALA A 94 0.73 -8.82 -18.63
CA ALA A 94 0.33 -9.49 -17.40
C ALA A 94 1.00 -10.87 -17.32
N ILE A 95 1.77 -11.08 -16.24
CA ILE A 95 2.51 -12.32 -15.95
C ILE A 95 1.90 -13.11 -14.79
N THR A 96 0.89 -12.55 -14.11
CA THR A 96 0.11 -13.23 -13.07
C THR A 96 -1.37 -13.28 -13.44
N LYS A 97 -2.11 -14.24 -12.87
CA LYS A 97 -3.57 -14.36 -13.07
C LYS A 97 -4.33 -13.11 -12.61
N GLU A 98 -3.78 -12.38 -11.64
CA GLU A 98 -4.32 -11.11 -11.15
C GLU A 98 -3.84 -9.93 -11.99
N TRP A 99 -3.32 -10.15 -13.20
CA TRP A 99 -2.94 -9.08 -14.12
C TRP A 99 -1.66 -8.31 -13.72
N GLY A 100 -0.90 -8.86 -12.78
CA GLY A 100 0.38 -8.29 -12.35
C GLY A 100 1.42 -8.33 -13.46
N THR A 101 2.07 -7.19 -13.69
CA THR A 101 3.24 -7.08 -14.58
C THR A 101 4.53 -7.37 -13.83
N LEU A 102 5.65 -7.44 -14.55
CA LEU A 102 6.97 -7.59 -13.95
C LEU A 102 7.25 -6.52 -12.89
N LEU A 103 6.86 -5.26 -13.15
CA LEU A 103 7.05 -4.15 -12.22
C LEU A 103 6.27 -4.36 -10.91
N HIS A 104 5.05 -4.87 -10.97
CA HIS A 104 4.26 -5.18 -9.77
C HIS A 104 4.96 -6.18 -8.86
N VAL A 105 5.54 -7.23 -9.46
CA VAL A 105 6.24 -8.28 -8.72
C VAL A 105 7.47 -7.73 -8.01
N VAL A 106 8.25 -6.88 -8.68
CA VAL A 106 9.53 -6.40 -8.12
C VAL A 106 9.41 -5.14 -7.26
N ALA A 107 8.35 -4.35 -7.41
CA ALA A 107 8.16 -3.11 -6.67
C ALA A 107 8.04 -3.33 -5.15
N GLY A 108 7.49 -4.46 -4.72
CA GLY A 108 7.42 -4.86 -3.30
C GLY A 108 8.68 -5.54 -2.76
N THR A 109 9.73 -5.68 -3.56
CA THR A 109 10.97 -6.39 -3.17
C THR A 109 12.07 -5.45 -2.68
N LYS A 110 13.22 -6.01 -2.31
CA LYS A 110 14.43 -5.25 -1.94
C LYS A 110 15.41 -5.07 -3.11
N HIS A 111 15.07 -5.52 -4.31
CA HIS A 111 15.97 -5.59 -5.46
C HIS A 111 16.09 -4.25 -6.21
N VAL A 112 16.63 -3.23 -5.55
CA VAL A 112 16.72 -1.85 -6.08
C VAL A 112 17.38 -1.79 -7.47
N HIS A 113 18.52 -2.46 -7.65
CA HIS A 113 19.23 -2.47 -8.95
C HIS A 113 18.43 -3.11 -10.08
N PHE A 114 17.63 -4.12 -9.76
CA PHE A 114 16.71 -4.72 -10.73
C PHE A 114 15.69 -3.66 -11.17
N VAL A 115 15.04 -3.01 -10.20
CA VAL A 115 14.00 -2.02 -10.48
C VAL A 115 14.56 -0.84 -11.28
N ASP A 116 15.74 -0.31 -10.93
CA ASP A 116 16.40 0.75 -11.70
C ASP A 116 16.57 0.38 -13.18
N LYS A 117 17.04 -0.84 -13.46
CA LYS A 117 17.20 -1.31 -14.85
C LYS A 117 15.86 -1.53 -15.54
N LEU A 118 14.85 -2.07 -14.85
CA LEU A 118 13.51 -2.23 -15.39
C LEU A 118 12.87 -0.89 -15.76
N LEU A 119 12.96 0.11 -14.88
CA LEU A 119 12.40 1.45 -15.09
C LEU A 119 13.03 2.19 -16.28
N LYS A 120 14.26 1.84 -16.68
CA LYS A 120 14.90 2.37 -17.90
C LYS A 120 14.26 1.83 -19.18
N LEU A 121 13.63 0.65 -19.13
CA LEU A 121 12.95 0.04 -20.27
C LEU A 121 11.46 0.41 -20.35
N LEU A 122 10.86 0.84 -19.24
CA LEU A 122 9.45 1.22 -19.16
C LEU A 122 9.20 2.71 -19.46
N ASN A 123 8.04 3.00 -20.02
CA ASN A 123 7.51 4.35 -20.17
C ASN A 123 6.67 4.74 -18.94
N SER A 124 6.42 6.03 -18.74
CA SER A 124 5.68 6.53 -17.56
C SER A 124 4.27 5.92 -17.44
N CYS A 125 3.58 5.67 -18.55
CA CYS A 125 2.26 5.03 -18.56
C CYS A 125 2.29 3.56 -18.12
N ASP A 126 3.39 2.83 -18.35
CA ASP A 126 3.50 1.43 -17.91
C ASP A 126 3.53 1.30 -16.39
N LEU A 127 3.91 2.37 -15.67
CA LEU A 127 3.93 2.42 -14.21
C LEU A 127 2.52 2.65 -13.62
N GLU A 128 1.57 3.12 -14.43
CA GLU A 128 0.19 3.41 -14.03
C GLU A 128 -0.74 2.20 -14.16
N LEU A 129 -0.26 1.12 -14.79
CA LEU A 129 -1.00 -0.13 -14.95
C LEU A 129 -1.47 -0.66 -13.60
N LYS A 130 -2.72 -1.10 -13.55
CA LYS A 130 -3.36 -1.69 -12.39
C LYS A 130 -3.47 -3.21 -12.55
N ILE A 131 -3.36 -3.92 -11.43
CA ILE A 131 -3.73 -5.33 -11.35
C ILE A 131 -5.24 -5.48 -11.21
N PHE A 132 -5.76 -6.70 -11.22
CA PHE A 132 -7.20 -6.99 -11.14
C PHE A 132 -7.90 -6.33 -9.94
N ASN A 133 -7.24 -6.23 -8.79
CA ASN A 133 -7.78 -5.56 -7.62
C ASN A 133 -7.61 -4.04 -7.63
N GLY A 134 -7.15 -3.43 -8.73
CA GLY A 134 -6.99 -2.00 -8.89
C GLY A 134 -5.66 -1.41 -8.41
N ASN A 135 -4.80 -2.19 -7.74
CA ASN A 135 -3.52 -1.67 -7.23
C ASN A 135 -2.48 -1.48 -8.33
N THR A 136 -1.72 -0.38 -8.25
CA THR A 136 -0.54 -0.14 -9.09
C THR A 136 0.71 -0.75 -8.46
N ALA A 137 1.77 -0.91 -9.23
CA ALA A 137 3.08 -1.32 -8.70
C ALA A 137 3.59 -0.36 -7.61
N PHE A 138 3.23 0.92 -7.70
CA PHE A 138 3.61 1.92 -6.70
C PHE A 138 2.89 1.69 -5.36
N CYS A 139 1.65 1.18 -5.35
CA CYS A 139 0.98 0.75 -4.11
C CYS A 139 1.79 -0.34 -3.38
N PHE A 140 2.37 -1.30 -4.11
CA PHE A 140 3.24 -2.33 -3.53
C PHE A 140 4.56 -1.75 -2.99
N ALA A 141 5.18 -0.81 -3.71
CA ALA A 141 6.36 -0.10 -3.22
C ALA A 141 6.08 0.64 -1.91
N ALA A 142 4.96 1.37 -1.85
CA ALA A 142 4.52 2.09 -0.66
C ALA A 142 4.24 1.14 0.53
N ALA A 143 3.50 0.05 0.29
CA ALA A 143 3.22 -0.97 1.30
C ALA A 143 4.49 -1.65 1.85
N SER A 144 5.49 -1.88 0.98
CA SER A 144 6.77 -2.47 1.40
C SER A 144 7.62 -1.52 2.25
N GLY A 145 7.45 -0.21 2.06
CA GLY A 145 8.27 0.83 2.69
C GLY A 145 9.64 1.02 2.06
N ASN A 146 9.90 0.48 0.86
CA ASN A 146 11.18 0.66 0.17
C ASN A 146 11.29 2.06 -0.46
N LEU A 147 11.81 3.02 0.32
CA LEU A 147 11.97 4.41 -0.09
C LEU A 147 12.79 4.58 -1.37
N GLN A 148 13.82 3.77 -1.57
CA GLN A 148 14.68 3.88 -2.74
C GLN A 148 13.93 3.50 -4.03
N ILE A 149 13.16 2.41 -3.99
CA ILE A 149 12.28 2.02 -5.11
C ILE A 149 11.23 3.10 -5.36
N ALA A 150 10.53 3.55 -4.30
CA ALA A 150 9.50 4.58 -4.45
C ALA A 150 10.06 5.88 -5.06
N ALA A 151 11.21 6.35 -4.59
CA ALA A 151 11.85 7.55 -5.11
C ALA A 151 12.24 7.40 -6.60
N MET A 152 12.75 6.25 -7.02
CA MET A 152 13.05 5.97 -8.44
C MET A 152 11.78 5.99 -9.30
N MET A 153 10.68 5.39 -8.80
CA MET A 153 9.40 5.37 -9.50
C MET A 153 8.79 6.78 -9.61
N ILE A 154 8.79 7.56 -8.53
CA ILE A 154 8.33 8.96 -8.52
C ILE A 154 9.15 9.81 -9.49
N LYS A 155 10.49 9.63 -9.52
CA LYS A 155 11.36 10.35 -10.46
C LYS A 155 10.97 10.09 -11.92
N LYS A 156 10.52 8.87 -12.24
CA LYS A 156 10.07 8.49 -13.60
C LYS A 156 8.65 8.98 -13.88
N ASN A 157 7.76 8.90 -12.89
CA ASN A 157 6.39 9.37 -12.99
C ASN A 157 5.87 9.90 -11.63
N PRO A 158 5.82 11.23 -11.42
CA PRO A 158 5.33 11.82 -10.18
C PRO A 158 3.83 11.60 -9.92
N SER A 159 3.03 11.36 -10.97
CA SER A 159 1.57 11.17 -10.87
C SER A 159 1.20 9.96 -10.01
N LEU A 160 2.08 8.96 -9.90
CA LEU A 160 1.87 7.71 -9.17
C LEU A 160 1.45 7.91 -7.72
N THR A 161 1.90 8.99 -7.08
CA THR A 161 1.54 9.35 -5.71
C THR A 161 0.05 9.71 -5.55
N LYS A 162 -0.63 10.02 -6.65
CA LYS A 162 -2.02 10.46 -6.73
C LYS A 162 -2.95 9.40 -7.35
N ILE A 163 -2.42 8.30 -7.87
CA ILE A 163 -3.23 7.22 -8.45
C ILE A 163 -3.77 6.33 -7.31
N ARG A 164 -5.10 6.31 -7.16
CA ARG A 164 -5.78 5.42 -6.23
C ARG A 164 -5.73 3.97 -6.73
N GLY A 165 -5.40 3.07 -5.82
CA GLY A 165 -5.33 1.63 -6.03
C GLY A 165 -6.68 0.95 -5.89
N GLY A 166 -6.67 -0.29 -5.40
CA GLY A 166 -7.89 -1.01 -5.04
C GLY A 166 -8.64 -0.37 -3.89
N GLU A 167 -9.97 -0.50 -3.88
CA GLU A 167 -10.84 0.10 -2.84
C GLU A 167 -10.62 1.61 -2.67
N GLU A 168 -10.24 2.30 -3.76
CA GLU A 168 -9.87 3.73 -3.76
C GLU A 168 -8.71 4.09 -2.82
N ALA A 169 -7.90 3.12 -2.38
CA ALA A 169 -6.79 3.32 -1.46
C ALA A 169 -5.65 4.13 -2.09
N THR A 170 -5.23 5.20 -1.43
CA THR A 170 -4.03 5.95 -1.84
C THR A 170 -2.74 5.18 -1.52
N PRO A 171 -1.64 5.40 -2.26
CA PRO A 171 -0.34 4.83 -1.90
C PRO A 171 0.12 5.23 -0.49
N LEU A 172 -0.22 6.46 -0.06
CA LEU A 172 -0.01 6.91 1.31
C LEU A 172 -0.77 6.06 2.32
N TYR A 173 -2.05 5.75 2.06
CA TYR A 173 -2.83 4.85 2.91
C TYR A 173 -2.20 3.46 2.99
N MET A 174 -1.71 2.90 1.88
CA MET A 174 -1.01 1.61 1.87
C MET A 174 0.24 1.61 2.77
N ALA A 175 1.05 2.67 2.74
CA ALA A 175 2.21 2.82 3.62
C ALA A 175 1.78 2.90 5.10
N VAL A 176 0.74 3.69 5.40
CA VAL A 176 0.22 3.84 6.77
C VAL A 176 -0.42 2.55 7.28
N LEU A 177 -1.17 1.83 6.45
CA LEU A 177 -1.80 0.55 6.76
C LEU A 177 -0.75 -0.49 7.20
N GLN A 178 0.39 -0.51 6.51
CA GLN A 178 1.51 -1.41 6.78
C GLN A 178 2.51 -0.88 7.84
N GLY A 179 2.19 0.24 8.50
CA GLY A 179 3.04 0.84 9.54
C GLY A 179 4.40 1.36 9.03
N LYS A 180 4.52 1.66 7.73
CA LYS A 180 5.77 2.16 7.12
C LYS A 180 5.93 3.66 7.35
N GLY A 181 6.28 4.05 8.57
CA GLY A 181 6.34 5.45 9.01
C GLY A 181 7.20 6.38 8.14
N ASP A 182 8.39 5.95 7.75
CA ASP A 182 9.29 6.76 6.91
C ASP A 182 8.71 6.96 5.50
N MET A 183 8.15 5.89 4.91
CA MET A 183 7.46 5.95 3.62
C MET A 183 6.22 6.85 3.71
N ALA A 184 5.40 6.69 4.75
CA ALA A 184 4.22 7.51 4.95
C ALA A 184 4.59 8.99 5.11
N SER A 185 5.65 9.29 5.86
CA SER A 185 6.16 10.66 6.02
C SER A 185 6.69 11.26 4.73
N TYR A 186 7.30 10.43 3.87
CA TYR A 186 7.79 10.83 2.55
C TYR A 186 6.64 11.10 1.56
N LEU A 187 5.60 10.25 1.57
CA LEU A 187 4.45 10.37 0.66
C LEU A 187 3.45 11.44 1.10
N TYR A 188 3.32 11.71 2.39
CA TYR A 188 2.33 12.65 2.93
C TYR A 188 2.28 14.01 2.20
N PRO A 189 3.40 14.76 2.05
CA PRO A 189 3.35 16.04 1.35
C PRO A 189 3.01 15.92 -0.14
N LEU A 190 3.22 14.75 -0.76
CA LEU A 190 2.97 14.50 -2.19
C LEU A 190 1.52 14.11 -2.47
N SER A 191 0.86 13.47 -1.50
CA SER A 191 -0.49 12.91 -1.66
C SER A 191 -1.58 13.68 -0.90
N ARG A 192 -1.25 14.56 0.05
CA ARG A 192 -2.25 15.22 0.91
C ARG A 192 -3.30 16.05 0.15
N GLU A 193 -2.98 16.55 -1.04
CA GLU A 193 -3.88 17.37 -1.85
C GLU A 193 -5.08 16.60 -2.41
N ILE A 194 -4.96 15.27 -2.56
CA ILE A 194 -6.02 14.41 -3.11
C ILE A 194 -6.85 13.72 -2.03
N LEU A 195 -6.53 13.95 -0.75
CA LEU A 195 -7.23 13.33 0.37
C LEU A 195 -8.58 13.99 0.59
N GLU A 196 -9.63 13.16 0.57
CA GLU A 196 -10.99 13.54 0.90
C GLU A 196 -11.25 13.46 2.40
N LYS A 197 -12.38 13.99 2.85
CA LYS A 197 -12.74 14.04 4.28
C LYS A 197 -12.64 12.67 4.97
N ASP A 198 -13.11 11.63 4.29
CA ASP A 198 -13.10 10.26 4.82
C ASP A 198 -11.70 9.66 4.81
N ASP A 199 -10.85 10.00 3.83
CA ASP A 199 -9.44 9.61 3.82
C ASP A 199 -8.70 10.22 5.01
N TRP A 200 -8.89 11.51 5.29
CA TRP A 200 -8.24 12.19 6.42
C TRP A 200 -8.56 11.51 7.74
N THR A 201 -9.84 11.20 7.97
CA THR A 201 -10.31 10.51 9.17
C THR A 201 -9.72 9.11 9.27
N THR A 202 -9.85 8.32 8.21
CA THR A 202 -9.36 6.93 8.16
C THR A 202 -7.84 6.85 8.34
N LEU A 203 -7.10 7.71 7.65
CA LEU A 203 -5.64 7.77 7.71
C LEU A 203 -5.17 8.21 9.10
N PHE A 204 -5.83 9.19 9.73
CA PHE A 204 -5.51 9.65 11.08
C PHE A 204 -5.64 8.53 12.10
N PHE A 205 -6.78 7.82 12.08
CA PHE A 205 -7.00 6.69 12.98
C PHE A 205 -6.03 5.55 12.72
N ARG A 206 -5.73 5.24 11.45
CA ARG A 206 -4.76 4.21 11.10
C ARG A 206 -3.35 4.58 11.57
N CYS A 207 -2.95 5.85 11.49
CA CYS A 207 -1.68 6.32 12.05
C CYS A 207 -1.57 6.06 13.55
N ILE A 208 -2.62 6.36 14.33
CA ILE A 208 -2.64 6.08 15.78
C ILE A 208 -2.55 4.57 16.05
N LYS A 209 -3.37 3.78 15.33
CA LYS A 209 -3.41 2.32 15.46
C LYS A 209 -2.02 1.70 15.18
N ASN A 210 -1.27 2.24 14.21
CA ASN A 210 0.07 1.80 13.81
C ASN A 210 1.25 2.59 14.42
N ASP A 211 1.03 3.33 15.52
CA ASP A 211 2.09 4.07 16.25
C ASP A 211 2.82 5.16 15.43
N LEU A 212 2.23 5.63 14.33
CA LEU A 212 2.74 6.69 13.48
C LEU A 212 2.37 8.08 14.03
N TYR A 213 2.74 8.33 15.30
CA TYR A 213 2.31 9.51 16.06
C TYR A 213 2.78 10.84 15.46
N ASP A 214 3.98 10.87 14.87
CA ASP A 214 4.51 12.10 14.25
C ASP A 214 3.64 12.54 13.06
N LEU A 215 3.20 11.57 12.25
CA LEU A 215 2.31 11.83 11.13
C LEU A 215 0.90 12.19 11.62
N ALA A 216 0.36 11.45 12.59
CA ALA A 216 -0.94 11.76 13.20
C ALA A 216 -0.97 13.18 13.80
N LEU A 217 0.12 13.60 14.46
CA LEU A 217 0.25 14.94 15.01
C LEU A 217 0.31 16.00 13.90
N ARG A 218 1.08 15.75 12.83
CA ARG A 218 1.12 16.66 11.67
C ARG A 218 -0.27 16.83 11.05
N MET A 219 -1.01 15.73 10.90
CA MET A 219 -2.39 15.77 10.40
C MET A 219 -3.32 16.59 11.31
N LEU A 220 -3.21 16.47 12.64
CA LEU A 220 -3.99 17.28 13.60
C LEU A 220 -3.65 18.77 13.53
N GLN A 221 -2.38 19.11 13.27
CA GLN A 221 -1.96 20.50 13.11
C GLN A 221 -2.53 21.13 11.85
N GLU A 222 -2.67 20.35 10.77
CA GLU A 222 -3.29 20.81 9.52
C GLU A 222 -4.84 20.80 9.60
N GLN A 223 -5.40 19.81 10.28
CA GLN A 223 -6.86 19.63 10.45
C GLN A 223 -7.22 19.37 11.90
N SER A 224 -7.45 20.45 12.66
CA SER A 224 -7.83 20.37 14.07
C SER A 224 -9.13 19.62 14.33
N ILE A 225 -10.04 19.57 13.35
CA ILE A 225 -11.30 18.82 13.41
C ILE A 225 -11.10 17.32 13.62
N LEU A 226 -9.94 16.76 13.25
CA LEU A 226 -9.59 15.35 13.48
C LEU A 226 -9.51 15.00 14.97
N ALA A 227 -9.29 15.98 15.86
CA ALA A 227 -9.31 15.75 17.30
C ALA A 227 -10.69 15.28 17.80
N LEU A 228 -11.75 15.70 17.12
CA LEU A 228 -13.15 15.38 17.42
C LEU A 228 -13.73 14.29 16.51
N ALA A 229 -12.98 13.87 15.49
CA ALA A 229 -13.40 12.80 14.59
C ALA A 229 -13.61 11.50 15.36
N ARG A 230 -14.48 10.64 14.80
CA ARG A 230 -14.84 9.35 15.37
C ARG A 230 -14.65 8.26 14.32
N ASP A 231 -14.09 7.13 14.76
CA ASP A 231 -13.93 5.97 13.89
C ASP A 231 -15.23 5.16 13.78
N GLU A 232 -15.18 4.05 13.05
CA GLU A 232 -16.30 3.12 12.84
C GLU A 232 -16.92 2.55 14.13
N TYR A 233 -16.23 2.68 15.28
CA TYR A 233 -16.68 2.22 16.60
C TYR A 233 -17.05 3.39 17.52
N ASP A 234 -17.32 4.57 16.94
CA ASP A 234 -17.63 5.82 17.65
C ASP A 234 -16.49 6.28 18.59
N LYS A 235 -15.24 5.85 18.35
CA LYS A 235 -14.09 6.20 19.20
C LYS A 235 -13.33 7.39 18.63
N THR A 236 -13.01 8.35 19.50
CA THR A 236 -12.06 9.43 19.16
C THR A 236 -10.62 8.93 19.24
N GLY A 237 -9.67 9.69 18.68
CA GLY A 237 -8.25 9.35 18.72
C GLY A 237 -7.74 9.13 20.16
N LEU A 238 -8.27 9.89 21.12
CA LEU A 238 -7.94 9.76 22.54
C LEU A 238 -8.39 8.42 23.14
N HIS A 239 -9.59 7.94 22.77
CA HIS A 239 -10.07 6.62 23.22
C HIS A 239 -9.16 5.48 22.75
N ILE A 240 -8.65 5.59 21.52
CA ILE A 240 -7.74 4.57 20.96
C ILE A 240 -6.39 4.63 21.68
N LEU A 241 -5.83 5.83 21.88
CA LEU A 241 -4.57 6.03 22.61
C LEU A 241 -4.62 5.48 24.03
N ALA A 242 -5.72 5.73 24.76
CA ALA A 242 -5.88 5.27 26.14
C ALA A 242 -5.87 3.74 26.28
N ARG A 243 -6.16 3.00 25.20
CA ARG A 243 -6.17 1.53 25.16
C ARG A 243 -4.86 0.93 24.68
N LYS A 244 -3.91 1.73 24.19
CA LYS A 244 -2.62 1.20 23.76
C LYS A 244 -1.77 0.85 24.98
N PRO A 245 -1.09 -0.31 24.99
CA PRO A 245 -0.21 -0.67 26.10
C PRO A 245 0.89 0.39 26.20
N CYS A 246 0.97 1.05 27.35
CA CYS A 246 2.04 1.99 27.65
C CYS A 246 3.38 1.23 27.63
N GLY A 247 4.11 1.33 26.53
CA GLY A 247 5.48 0.84 26.42
C GLY A 247 6.42 1.65 27.31
N LEU A 248 6.44 1.33 28.61
CA LEU A 248 7.16 2.01 29.69
C LEU A 248 8.70 1.85 29.62
N SER A 249 9.34 1.89 28.45
CA SER A 249 10.81 1.78 28.37
C SER A 249 11.54 2.88 27.57
N TYR A 250 10.87 3.76 26.83
CA TYR A 250 11.56 4.83 26.10
C TYR A 250 10.95 6.23 26.33
N ARG A 251 11.66 7.07 27.09
CA ARG A 251 11.31 8.47 27.45
C ARG A 251 10.92 9.39 26.27
N GLY A 252 11.20 9.02 25.02
CA GLY A 252 10.84 9.79 23.84
C GLY A 252 9.38 9.68 23.37
N GLN A 253 8.69 8.56 23.67
CA GLN A 253 7.32 8.34 23.21
C GLN A 253 6.27 9.10 24.04
N TRP A 254 6.51 9.29 25.35
CA TRP A 254 5.64 10.09 26.24
C TRP A 254 5.44 11.52 25.71
N TYR A 255 6.53 12.19 25.32
CA TYR A 255 6.45 13.57 24.82
C TYR A 255 5.57 13.69 23.57
N ARG A 256 5.58 12.65 22.73
CA ARG A 256 4.82 12.62 21.47
C ARG A 256 3.36 12.26 21.70
N GLN A 257 3.08 11.28 22.57
CA GLN A 257 1.72 10.92 22.97
C GLN A 257 1.05 12.05 23.77
N SER A 258 1.76 12.70 24.69
CA SER A 258 1.22 13.80 25.49
C SER A 258 0.86 15.00 24.61
N LYS A 259 1.65 15.31 23.57
CA LYS A 259 1.33 16.40 22.64
C LYS A 259 0.01 16.17 21.89
N ILE A 260 -0.30 14.92 21.52
CA ILE A 260 -1.60 14.55 20.93
C ILE A 260 -2.71 14.59 22.00
N MET A 261 -2.45 14.15 23.23
CA MET A 261 -3.43 14.22 24.32
C MET A 261 -3.77 15.66 24.73
N HIS A 262 -2.79 16.58 24.69
CA HIS A 262 -2.97 17.97 25.07
C HIS A 262 -3.58 18.84 23.96
N SER A 263 -3.49 18.47 22.67
CA SER A 263 -4.12 19.23 21.59
C SER A 263 -5.66 19.19 21.63
N SER A 264 -6.26 18.16 22.26
CA SER A 264 -7.71 18.09 22.49
C SER A 264 -8.22 19.09 23.54
N LYS A 265 -7.35 19.63 24.40
CA LYS A 265 -7.76 20.59 25.45
C LYS A 265 -7.87 22.03 24.95
N TYR A 266 -7.35 22.34 23.76
CA TYR A 266 -7.38 23.69 23.19
C TYR A 266 -8.64 24.00 22.34
N SER A 267 -9.57 23.06 22.21
CA SER A 267 -10.87 23.29 21.54
C SER A 267 -12.06 23.38 22.49
N GLN A 268 -11.84 23.33 23.80
CA GLN A 268 -12.84 23.70 24.80
C GLN A 268 -12.40 25.01 25.47
N SER A 269 -12.75 26.13 24.85
CA SER A 269 -12.89 27.39 25.58
C SER A 269 -14.29 27.42 26.22
N PRO A 270 -14.41 27.79 27.50
CA PRO A 270 -15.66 27.77 28.24
C PRO A 270 -16.51 28.98 27.84
N TYR A 271 -17.73 28.74 27.37
CA TYR A 271 -18.72 29.81 27.38
C TYR A 271 -19.17 30.04 28.83
N TYR A 272 -19.03 31.31 29.20
CA TYR A 272 -19.26 31.98 30.47
C TYR A 272 -20.57 31.61 31.20
N LEU A 273 -20.44 31.42 32.51
CA LEU A 273 -21.43 31.84 33.52
C LEU A 273 -21.18 33.33 33.84
N GLU A 274 -22.21 34.00 34.39
CA GLU A 274 -22.41 35.45 34.67
C GLU A 274 -23.27 36.10 33.57
N ASP A 275 -24.50 36.59 33.80
CA ASP A 275 -25.29 36.86 35.02
C ASP A 275 -26.77 36.45 34.83
#